data_AF-A0A7R7XSY8-F1
#
_entry.id   AF-A0A7R7XSY8-F1
#
_cell.length_a   1.000
_cell.length_b   1.000
_cell.length_c   1.000
_cell.angle_alpha   90.00
_cell.angle_beta   90.00
_cell.angle_gamma   90.00
#
_symmetry.space_group_name_H-M   'P 1'
#
loop_
_entity.id
_entity.type
_entity.pdbx_description
1 polymer ?
#
loop_
_entity_poly.entity_id
_entity_poly.type
_entity_poly.pdbx_seq_one_letter_code
_entity_poly.pdbx_strand_id
1 'polypeptide(L)'
;MWTITSIDCPFTLWCSDGRPMDEARGGFGESSRIIVDQQGFLDITQLNVRTREEYVLIDSDLNYTEVGSSPSGIDANGVKLYHTDTDGEGNSLALCLGVYAERTFTLSVESNIGNSNTVRGQIKPLPQISTADVAYIDSMIATNLIPYAENEEYPGKSHEEIRALGKRLFPFTPHSFELAMVVYDWTTPSFARMVFWDMFRYSGLVVEGIPAVDYPSLARAIWTSNWGSYTSQNAEFMASLLMKPAWSQLEVELQLLRVRQRLKNAVEVEDRLLAAAMQSLPRTSILSKPQLFSGQLDMEHLDRDNFGIEFVECPGNNGPIQQPLKDCLQTALDTYIAKGSTVTTKVTWSFTDNLHGAMHYSNGIVLVLNPSYGSRVWDTASYVTPLSNDPKKIEYTTPPGSRFLIQSVEHADYQDRKLLVLTLCPILNPEGTVESHSDHDIEEVLPPAPEEGDVVDLIEMSMPALGIPHTPGRTSGRRCSCMV
;
A
#
# COMPACT_ATOMS: atom_id res chain seq x y z
N MET A 1 14.85 -19.25 10.12
CA MET A 1 15.72 -18.10 9.78
C MET A 1 16.56 -18.46 8.57
N TRP A 2 17.18 -17.49 7.94
CA TRP A 2 18.19 -17.66 6.90
C TRP A 2 19.30 -16.62 7.04
N THR A 3 20.48 -16.92 6.53
CA THR A 3 21.65 -16.05 6.55
C THR A 3 22.36 -16.14 5.20
N ILE A 4 22.82 -15.03 4.64
CA ILE A 4 23.66 -15.06 3.44
C ILE A 4 25.12 -15.23 3.87
N THR A 5 25.71 -16.39 3.60
CA THR A 5 27.08 -16.76 3.99
C THR A 5 28.11 -16.48 2.90
N SER A 6 27.67 -16.45 1.64
CA SER A 6 28.52 -16.17 0.49
C SER A 6 27.80 -15.28 -0.52
N ILE A 7 28.54 -14.28 -1.06
CA ILE A 7 28.02 -13.31 -2.02
C ILE A 7 28.97 -13.25 -3.22
N ASP A 8 28.46 -13.61 -4.39
CA ASP A 8 29.10 -13.38 -5.69
C ASP A 8 28.33 -12.26 -6.42
N CYS A 9 28.68 -11.01 -6.13
CA CYS A 9 27.97 -9.84 -6.64
C CYS A 9 28.95 -8.69 -6.90
N PRO A 10 28.98 -8.11 -8.11
CA PRO A 10 29.80 -6.92 -8.40
C PRO A 10 29.15 -5.61 -7.92
N PHE A 11 27.89 -5.66 -7.48
CA PHE A 11 27.10 -4.51 -7.06
C PHE A 11 27.12 -4.33 -5.54
N THR A 12 26.87 -3.10 -5.10
CA THR A 12 26.64 -2.84 -3.68
C THR A 12 25.26 -3.36 -3.27
N LEU A 13 25.20 -4.02 -2.11
CA LEU A 13 23.96 -4.58 -1.57
C LEU A 13 23.61 -3.89 -0.25
N TRP A 14 22.32 -3.58 -0.07
CA TRP A 14 21.77 -3.10 1.19
C TRP A 14 20.55 -3.94 1.57
N CYS A 15 20.30 -4.07 2.87
CA CYS A 15 19.04 -4.61 3.36
C CYS A 15 18.14 -3.48 3.84
N SER A 16 16.83 -3.59 3.58
CA SER A 16 15.84 -2.56 3.95
C SER A 16 15.71 -2.33 5.46
N ASP A 17 16.13 -3.29 6.28
CA ASP A 17 16.19 -3.16 7.75
C ASP A 17 17.38 -2.29 8.22
N GLY A 18 18.37 -2.07 7.36
CA GLY A 18 19.61 -1.34 7.65
C GLY A 18 20.72 -2.18 8.29
N ARG A 19 20.53 -3.49 8.44
CA ARG A 19 21.51 -4.41 9.04
C ARG A 19 22.48 -4.97 7.97
N PRO A 20 23.67 -5.45 8.36
CA PRO A 20 24.62 -6.13 7.47
C PRO A 20 24.04 -7.36 6.74
N MET A 21 24.55 -7.69 5.54
CA MET A 21 24.02 -8.79 4.70
C MET A 21 24.15 -10.18 5.35
N ASP A 22 25.17 -10.37 6.18
CA ASP A 22 25.51 -11.62 6.87
C ASP A 22 24.77 -11.81 8.20
N GLU A 23 23.93 -10.85 8.61
CA GLU A 23 23.03 -11.06 9.74
C GLU A 23 21.89 -12.01 9.40
N ALA A 24 21.53 -12.87 10.36
CA ALA A 24 20.39 -13.77 10.24
C ALA A 24 19.07 -12.99 10.12
N ARG A 25 18.27 -13.37 9.13
CA ARG A 25 16.97 -12.78 8.78
C ARG A 25 15.90 -13.83 8.59
N GLY A 26 14.68 -13.35 8.38
CA GLY A 26 13.51 -14.19 8.27
C GLY A 26 12.92 -14.49 9.65
N GLY A 27 12.24 -15.63 9.73
CA GLY A 27 11.13 -15.82 10.65
C GLY A 27 9.95 -16.31 9.83
N PHE A 28 9.09 -17.15 10.40
CA PHE A 28 7.96 -17.71 9.64
C PHE A 28 7.08 -16.57 9.11
N GLY A 29 6.96 -16.46 7.78
CA GLY A 29 6.20 -15.39 7.15
C GLY A 29 6.84 -14.01 7.24
N GLU A 30 8.16 -13.92 7.44
CA GLU A 30 8.88 -12.66 7.30
C GLU A 30 9.51 -12.54 5.91
N SER A 31 9.39 -11.34 5.34
CA SER A 31 9.96 -10.96 4.05
C SER A 31 11.00 -9.86 4.26
N SER A 32 12.17 -10.00 3.65
CA SER A 32 13.23 -8.99 3.66
C SER A 32 13.55 -8.55 2.24
N ARG A 33 13.70 -7.24 2.05
CA ARG A 33 14.11 -6.67 0.76
C ARG A 33 15.61 -6.39 0.76
N ILE A 34 16.28 -6.99 -0.22
CA ILE A 34 17.66 -6.67 -0.59
C ILE A 34 17.60 -5.70 -1.77
N ILE A 35 18.31 -4.59 -1.62
CA ILE A 35 18.44 -3.52 -2.61
C ILE A 35 19.77 -3.73 -3.33
N VAL A 36 19.71 -3.95 -4.63
CA VAL A 36 20.87 -4.27 -5.48
C VAL A 36 21.24 -3.03 -6.28
N ASP A 37 22.00 -2.11 -5.69
CA ASP A 37 22.48 -0.88 -6.33
C ASP A 37 21.44 -0.24 -7.26
N GLN A 38 21.84 0.22 -8.44
CA GLN A 38 20.93 0.75 -9.45
C GLN A 38 20.25 -0.34 -10.30
N GLN A 39 20.29 -1.61 -9.87
CA GLN A 39 19.80 -2.75 -10.64
C GLN A 39 18.35 -3.11 -10.31
N GLY A 40 17.97 -3.11 -9.02
CA GLY A 40 16.63 -3.53 -8.61
C GLY A 40 16.52 -4.03 -7.17
N PHE A 41 15.46 -4.81 -6.93
CA PHE A 41 15.13 -5.39 -5.63
C PHE A 41 15.01 -6.92 -5.68
N LEU A 42 15.52 -7.58 -4.64
CA LEU A 42 15.32 -8.99 -4.36
C LEU A 42 14.57 -9.13 -3.04
N ASP A 43 13.32 -9.57 -3.10
CA ASP A 43 12.52 -9.89 -1.93
C ASP A 43 12.72 -11.37 -1.58
N ILE A 44 13.18 -11.65 -0.37
CA ILE A 44 13.36 -13.01 0.16
C ILE A 44 12.37 -13.23 1.30
N THR A 45 11.47 -14.20 1.14
CA THR A 45 10.44 -14.58 2.12
C THR A 45 10.67 -16.00 2.60
N GLN A 46 10.68 -16.20 3.92
CA GLN A 46 10.76 -17.55 4.49
C GLN A 46 9.36 -18.21 4.53
N LEU A 47 9.24 -19.40 3.94
CA LEU A 47 7.99 -20.18 3.86
C LEU A 47 7.83 -21.12 5.06
N ASN A 48 6.59 -21.46 5.42
CA ASN A 48 6.28 -22.37 6.52
C ASN A 48 5.79 -23.73 6.00
N VAL A 49 6.73 -24.57 5.57
CA VAL A 49 6.44 -25.92 5.04
C VAL A 49 6.05 -26.93 6.14
N ARG A 50 5.61 -26.48 7.32
CA ARG A 50 5.14 -27.36 8.42
C ARG A 50 3.62 -27.37 8.58
N THR A 51 2.89 -26.43 7.99
CA THR A 51 1.43 -26.40 8.04
C THR A 51 0.84 -27.16 6.85
N ARG A 52 -0.21 -27.95 7.11
CA ARG A 52 -0.85 -28.84 6.12
C ARG A 52 -1.38 -28.09 4.91
N GLU A 53 -1.79 -26.83 5.09
CA GLU A 53 -2.32 -25.93 4.05
C GLU A 53 -1.22 -25.42 3.11
N GLU A 54 0.00 -25.15 3.59
CA GLU A 54 1.14 -24.82 2.73
C GLU A 54 1.78 -26.06 2.12
N TYR A 55 1.73 -27.21 2.80
CA TYR A 55 2.23 -28.49 2.28
C TYR A 55 1.51 -28.88 0.97
N VAL A 56 0.20 -28.65 0.88
CA VAL A 56 -0.60 -28.92 -0.33
C VAL A 56 -0.19 -28.03 -1.52
N LEU A 57 0.32 -26.82 -1.26
CA LEU A 57 0.84 -25.90 -2.30
C LEU A 57 2.29 -26.21 -2.72
N ILE A 58 2.94 -27.15 -2.03
CA ILE A 58 4.34 -27.56 -2.22
C ILE A 58 4.39 -28.97 -2.83
N ASP A 59 3.38 -29.80 -2.58
CA ASP A 59 3.21 -31.15 -3.11
C ASP A 59 2.89 -31.22 -4.62
N SER A 60 2.43 -30.13 -5.23
CA SER A 60 2.26 -30.07 -6.69
C SER A 60 3.58 -29.88 -7.44
N ASP A 61 4.57 -29.23 -6.80
CA ASP A 61 5.89 -28.96 -7.36
C ASP A 61 6.93 -30.05 -6.97
N LEU A 62 6.66 -30.82 -5.93
CA LEU A 62 7.54 -31.90 -5.42
C LEU A 62 6.85 -33.25 -5.61
N ASN A 63 7.44 -34.17 -6.37
CA ASN A 63 6.92 -35.54 -6.48
C ASN A 63 6.76 -36.18 -5.09
N TYR A 64 5.52 -36.58 -4.77
CA TYR A 64 4.97 -37.15 -3.52
C TYR A 64 5.81 -38.23 -2.78
N THR A 65 6.88 -38.74 -3.39
CA THR A 65 7.63 -39.91 -2.91
C THR A 65 8.90 -39.61 -2.10
N GLU A 66 9.36 -38.36 -1.97
CA GLU A 66 10.68 -38.07 -1.39
C GLU A 66 10.71 -37.24 -0.08
N VAL A 67 9.60 -36.70 0.41
CA VAL A 67 9.64 -35.75 1.53
C VAL A 67 9.49 -36.45 2.89
N GLY A 68 10.59 -37.08 3.35
CA GLY A 68 10.68 -37.76 4.64
C GLY A 68 10.92 -36.85 5.86
N SER A 69 11.17 -35.55 5.67
CA SER A 69 11.36 -34.57 6.75
C SER A 69 10.81 -33.20 6.36
N SER A 70 10.37 -32.40 7.34
CA SER A 70 9.79 -31.07 7.12
C SER A 70 10.77 -30.14 6.38
N PRO A 71 10.52 -29.78 5.10
CA PRO A 71 11.41 -28.89 4.37
C PRO A 71 11.47 -27.51 5.01
N SER A 72 12.60 -26.82 4.89
CA SER A 72 12.63 -25.36 4.98
C SER A 72 12.48 -24.81 3.56
N GLY A 73 11.65 -23.77 3.38
CA GLY A 73 11.37 -23.17 2.07
C GLY A 73 11.66 -21.67 2.06
N ILE A 74 12.12 -21.18 0.93
CA ILE A 74 12.33 -19.76 0.65
C ILE A 74 11.63 -19.42 -0.67
N ASP A 75 10.92 -18.29 -0.69
CA ASP A 75 10.51 -17.62 -1.92
C ASP A 75 11.44 -16.43 -2.17
N ALA A 76 12.02 -16.37 -3.36
CA ALA A 76 12.87 -15.27 -3.80
C ALA A 76 12.29 -14.68 -5.10
N ASN A 77 11.58 -13.55 -4.98
CA ASN A 77 10.83 -12.94 -6.09
C ASN A 77 9.94 -13.95 -6.87
N GLY A 78 9.24 -14.85 -6.17
CA GLY A 78 8.37 -15.87 -6.79
C GLY A 78 9.08 -17.17 -7.19
N VAL A 79 10.42 -17.22 -7.12
CA VAL A 79 11.18 -18.46 -7.35
C VAL A 79 11.40 -19.18 -6.03
N LYS A 80 10.91 -20.42 -5.92
CA LYS A 80 10.91 -21.18 -4.67
C LYS A 80 12.13 -22.09 -4.56
N LEU A 81 12.81 -22.05 -3.42
CA LEU A 81 13.93 -22.91 -3.06
C LEU A 81 13.53 -23.75 -1.83
N TYR A 82 13.58 -25.08 -1.99
CA TYR A 82 13.28 -26.02 -0.91
C TYR A 82 14.54 -26.76 -0.47
N HIS A 83 14.66 -26.97 0.83
CA HIS A 83 15.74 -27.70 1.45
C HIS A 83 15.21 -28.67 2.49
N THR A 84 15.50 -29.95 2.31
CA THR A 84 15.15 -31.02 3.24
C THR A 84 16.25 -31.13 4.28
N ASP A 85 15.94 -30.78 5.52
CA ASP A 85 16.87 -30.95 6.64
C ASP A 85 16.97 -32.45 6.95
N THR A 86 18.11 -33.07 6.63
CA THR A 86 18.37 -34.49 6.93
C THR A 86 19.04 -34.68 8.29
N ASP A 87 19.60 -33.62 8.88
CA ASP A 87 20.61 -33.74 9.93
C ASP A 87 20.12 -33.24 11.29
N GLY A 88 18.90 -32.70 11.38
CA GLY A 88 18.28 -32.36 12.67
C GLY A 88 18.90 -31.13 13.35
N GLU A 89 19.83 -30.45 12.69
CA GLU A 89 20.33 -29.12 13.07
C GLU A 89 19.40 -28.03 12.53
N GLY A 90 18.15 -28.11 12.94
CA GLY A 90 17.16 -27.11 12.61
C GLY A 90 17.57 -25.75 13.18
N ASN A 91 17.58 -24.72 12.32
CA ASN A 91 16.81 -23.46 12.50
C ASN A 91 17.23 -22.31 11.55
N SER A 92 18.40 -22.39 10.89
CA SER A 92 18.85 -21.33 9.95
C SER A 92 19.43 -21.87 8.64
N LEU A 93 18.87 -21.43 7.51
CA LEU A 93 19.38 -21.75 6.18
C LEU A 93 20.59 -20.86 5.82
N ALA A 94 21.74 -21.47 5.55
CA ALA A 94 22.90 -20.77 4.98
C ALA A 94 22.74 -20.65 3.47
N LEU A 95 22.70 -19.41 2.96
CA LEU A 95 22.45 -19.10 1.56
C LEU A 95 23.69 -18.52 0.88
N CYS A 96 23.94 -18.97 -0.35
CA CYS A 96 24.86 -18.32 -1.26
C CYS A 96 24.05 -17.50 -2.29
N LEU A 97 24.34 -16.21 -2.41
CA LEU A 97 23.69 -15.29 -3.33
C LEU A 97 24.65 -14.90 -4.45
N GLY A 98 24.28 -15.20 -5.69
CA GLY A 98 24.92 -14.67 -6.89
C GLY A 98 24.04 -13.60 -7.52
N VAL A 99 24.59 -12.43 -7.87
CA VAL A 99 23.88 -11.40 -8.63
C VAL A 99 24.74 -10.97 -9.81
N TYR A 100 24.17 -11.06 -11.00
CA TYR A 100 24.90 -10.89 -12.25
C TYR A 100 24.38 -9.70 -13.05
N ALA A 101 25.09 -9.37 -14.13
CA ALA A 101 24.59 -8.44 -15.13
C ALA A 101 23.21 -8.92 -15.66
N GLU A 102 22.46 -7.99 -16.26
CA GLU A 102 21.12 -8.26 -16.83
C GLU A 102 20.03 -8.58 -15.79
N ARG A 103 20.18 -8.10 -14.55
CA ARG A 103 19.14 -8.21 -13.51
C ARG A 103 18.81 -9.66 -13.10
N THR A 104 19.77 -10.57 -13.26
CA THR A 104 19.57 -11.98 -12.87
C THR A 104 20.24 -12.30 -11.53
N PHE A 105 19.63 -13.18 -10.75
CA PHE A 105 20.21 -13.69 -9.51
C PHE A 105 20.20 -15.21 -9.47
N THR A 106 21.10 -15.79 -8.70
CA THR A 106 21.07 -17.20 -8.27
C THR A 106 21.06 -17.26 -6.75
N LEU A 107 20.28 -18.18 -6.20
CA LEU A 107 20.24 -18.43 -4.76
C LEU A 107 20.40 -19.93 -4.53
N SER A 108 21.32 -20.31 -3.66
CA SER A 108 21.53 -21.73 -3.31
C SER A 108 21.69 -21.92 -1.81
N VAL A 109 21.34 -23.10 -1.33
CA VAL A 109 21.67 -23.50 0.06
C VAL A 109 23.09 -24.07 0.10
N GLU A 110 23.89 -23.61 1.04
CA GLU A 110 25.23 -24.16 1.30
C GLU A 110 25.08 -25.60 1.81
N SER A 111 25.70 -26.57 1.11
CA SER A 111 25.60 -27.99 1.43
C SER A 111 26.99 -28.63 1.49
N ASN A 112 27.27 -29.31 2.61
CA ASN A 112 28.50 -30.08 2.80
C ASN A 112 28.52 -31.39 2.00
N ILE A 113 27.41 -31.75 1.34
CA ILE A 113 27.21 -33.06 0.68
C ILE A 113 27.29 -32.94 -0.86
N GLY A 114 27.64 -31.76 -1.39
CA GLY A 114 28.02 -31.57 -2.80
C GLY A 114 26.86 -31.39 -3.80
N ASN A 115 25.60 -31.55 -3.38
CA ASN A 115 24.43 -31.16 -4.16
C ASN A 115 23.81 -29.90 -3.54
N SER A 116 24.19 -28.71 -4.04
CA SER A 116 23.50 -27.46 -3.68
C SER A 116 22.27 -27.26 -4.58
N ASN A 117 21.08 -27.28 -3.98
CA ASN A 117 19.88 -26.84 -4.68
C ASN A 117 20.06 -25.36 -5.01
N THR A 118 20.08 -25.03 -6.29
CA THR A 118 20.29 -23.67 -6.80
C THR A 118 19.09 -23.28 -7.65
N VAL A 119 18.53 -22.10 -7.36
CA VAL A 119 17.48 -21.49 -8.15
C VAL A 119 17.99 -20.23 -8.82
N ARG A 120 17.35 -19.84 -9.92
CA ARG A 120 17.66 -18.63 -10.68
C ARG A 120 16.40 -17.82 -10.91
N GLY A 121 16.49 -16.50 -10.79
CA GLY A 121 15.38 -15.60 -11.03
C GLY A 121 15.82 -14.22 -11.52
N GLN A 122 14.86 -13.29 -11.53
CA GLN A 122 15.05 -11.89 -11.91
C GLN A 122 14.88 -10.99 -10.69
N ILE A 123 15.70 -9.94 -10.59
CA ILE A 123 15.46 -8.86 -9.63
C ILE A 123 14.33 -7.96 -10.15
N LYS A 124 13.48 -7.49 -9.23
CA LYS A 124 12.41 -6.55 -9.56
C LYS A 124 13.03 -5.22 -9.99
N PRO A 125 12.53 -4.56 -11.05
CA PRO A 125 13.12 -3.33 -11.53
C PRO A 125 12.96 -2.19 -10.51
N LEU A 126 13.87 -1.21 -10.57
CA LEU A 126 13.67 0.07 -9.88
C LEU A 126 12.54 0.87 -10.52
N PRO A 127 11.76 1.63 -9.74
CA PRO A 127 10.77 2.54 -10.30
C PRO A 127 11.46 3.70 -11.02
N GLN A 128 10.72 4.32 -11.95
CA GLN A 128 11.18 5.55 -12.58
C GLN A 128 11.07 6.72 -11.61
N ILE A 129 12.17 7.48 -11.46
CA ILE A 129 12.22 8.70 -10.65
C ILE A 129 12.61 9.86 -11.58
N SER A 130 11.70 10.82 -11.75
CA SER A 130 11.94 11.99 -12.60
C SER A 130 12.70 13.07 -11.82
N THR A 131 13.87 13.49 -12.31
CA THR A 131 14.63 14.60 -11.71
C THR A 131 13.85 15.92 -11.73
N ALA A 132 12.97 16.12 -12.72
CA ALA A 132 12.11 17.30 -12.78
C ALA A 132 11.04 17.30 -11.68
N ASP A 133 10.47 16.13 -11.39
CA ASP A 133 9.50 15.96 -10.31
C ASP A 133 10.17 16.18 -8.95
N VAL A 134 11.38 15.62 -8.76
CA VAL A 134 12.19 15.84 -7.54
C VAL A 134 12.49 17.33 -7.33
N ALA A 135 12.97 18.04 -8.36
CA ALA A 135 13.26 19.47 -8.25
C ALA A 135 12.01 20.30 -7.91
N TYR A 136 10.83 19.84 -8.34
CA TYR A 136 9.57 20.47 -7.97
C TYR A 136 9.22 20.19 -6.49
N ILE A 137 9.38 18.96 -6.01
CA ILE A 137 9.24 18.63 -4.57
C ILE A 137 10.19 19.46 -3.72
N ASP A 138 11.46 19.62 -4.12
CA ASP A 138 12.43 20.46 -3.41
C ASP A 138 11.92 21.90 -3.23
N SER A 139 11.24 22.45 -4.24
CA SER A 139 10.63 23.78 -4.16
C SER A 139 9.45 23.82 -3.18
N MET A 140 8.67 22.74 -3.09
CA MET A 140 7.59 22.60 -2.10
C MET A 140 8.14 22.43 -0.68
N ILE A 141 9.27 21.72 -0.53
CA ILE A 141 9.98 21.59 0.75
C ILE A 141 10.54 22.93 1.21
N ALA A 142 11.22 23.66 0.32
CA ALA A 142 11.78 24.97 0.63
C ALA A 142 10.73 26.03 1.01
N THR A 143 9.47 25.82 0.60
CA THR A 143 8.35 26.72 0.88
C THR A 143 7.45 26.22 2.02
N ASN A 144 7.83 25.13 2.71
CA ASN A 144 7.05 24.48 3.76
C ASN A 144 5.64 24.07 3.33
N LEU A 145 5.47 23.76 2.04
CA LEU A 145 4.26 23.09 1.53
C LEU A 145 4.31 21.58 1.78
N ILE A 146 5.53 21.03 1.90
CA ILE A 146 5.82 19.62 2.20
C ILE A 146 7.02 19.56 3.17
N PRO A 147 6.97 18.82 4.29
CA PRO A 147 5.76 18.24 4.80
C PRO A 147 4.84 19.34 5.34
N TYR A 148 3.54 19.07 5.37
CA TYR A 148 2.60 19.90 6.09
C TYR A 148 3.07 20.10 7.54
N ALA A 149 3.08 21.36 7.97
CA ALA A 149 3.61 21.76 9.28
C ALA A 149 2.91 21.00 10.41
N GLU A 150 3.72 20.40 11.28
CA GLU A 150 3.20 19.67 12.42
C GLU A 150 2.88 20.61 13.57
N ASN A 151 1.72 20.38 14.18
CA ASN A 151 1.28 21.09 15.38
C ASN A 151 2.33 20.91 16.50
N GLU A 152 2.61 21.96 17.26
CA GLU A 152 3.54 21.94 18.41
C GLU A 152 3.25 20.81 19.42
N GLU A 153 2.01 20.32 19.48
CA GLU A 153 1.61 19.19 20.33
C GLU A 153 2.03 17.80 19.81
N TYR A 154 2.37 17.66 18.52
CA TYR A 154 2.81 16.42 17.88
C TYR A 154 3.90 16.74 16.85
N PRO A 155 5.16 16.94 17.26
CA PRO A 155 6.22 17.43 16.39
C PRO A 155 6.72 16.42 15.34
N GLY A 156 6.01 15.29 15.19
CA GLY A 156 6.33 14.13 14.36
C GLY A 156 7.83 13.85 14.19
N LYS A 157 8.27 13.64 12.96
CA LYS A 157 9.67 13.36 12.59
C LYS A 157 10.34 14.61 12.06
N SER A 158 11.55 14.86 12.56
CA SER A 158 12.44 15.88 12.01
C SER A 158 12.92 15.54 10.60
N HIS A 159 13.36 16.57 9.85
CA HIS A 159 13.99 16.37 8.54
C HIS A 159 15.24 15.46 8.60
N GLU A 160 15.96 15.46 9.73
CA GLU A 160 17.13 14.59 9.92
C GLU A 160 16.72 13.11 10.03
N GLU A 161 15.65 12.84 10.80
CA GLU A 161 15.08 11.49 10.90
C GLU A 161 14.54 11.01 9.55
N ILE A 162 13.80 11.85 8.82
CA ILE A 162 13.30 11.52 7.49
C ILE A 162 14.46 11.25 6.52
N ARG A 163 15.54 12.03 6.57
CA ARG A 163 16.74 11.81 5.75
C ARG A 163 17.45 10.50 6.10
N ALA A 164 17.54 10.15 7.38
CA ALA A 164 18.11 8.89 7.81
C ALA A 164 17.27 7.69 7.33
N LEU A 165 15.94 7.78 7.45
CA LEU A 165 15.01 6.78 6.93
C LEU A 165 15.11 6.67 5.41
N GLY A 166 15.17 7.79 4.69
CA GLY A 166 15.34 7.82 3.24
C GLY A 166 16.61 7.13 2.79
N LYS A 167 17.76 7.43 3.39
CA LYS A 167 19.03 6.75 3.08
C LYS A 167 18.97 5.25 3.32
N ARG A 168 18.22 4.80 4.33
CA ARG A 168 18.06 3.38 4.64
C ARG A 168 17.12 2.67 3.66
N LEU A 169 16.00 3.29 3.32
CA LEU A 169 14.93 2.67 2.52
C LEU A 169 15.15 2.84 1.01
N PHE A 170 15.84 3.90 0.59
CA PHE A 170 16.09 4.26 -0.81
C PHE A 170 17.59 4.54 -1.10
N PRO A 171 18.55 3.70 -0.66
CA PRO A 171 19.98 3.94 -0.84
C PRO A 171 20.44 3.96 -2.31
N PHE A 172 19.63 3.40 -3.22
CA PHE A 172 19.94 3.27 -4.65
C PHE A 172 19.84 4.58 -5.44
N THR A 173 19.30 5.64 -4.84
CA THR A 173 19.04 6.92 -5.53
C THR A 173 19.57 8.10 -4.73
N PRO A 174 20.11 9.14 -5.38
CA PRO A 174 20.44 10.40 -4.70
C PRO A 174 19.18 11.10 -4.15
N HIS A 175 18.00 10.76 -4.65
CA HIS A 175 16.71 11.39 -4.31
C HIS A 175 15.99 10.73 -3.11
N SER A 176 16.79 10.10 -2.24
CA SER A 176 16.27 9.30 -1.12
C SER A 176 15.48 10.10 -0.10
N PHE A 177 15.82 11.38 0.09
CA PHE A 177 15.13 12.26 1.03
C PHE A 177 13.75 12.65 0.52
N GLU A 178 13.65 12.99 -0.77
CA GLU A 178 12.40 13.44 -1.39
C GLU A 178 11.39 12.29 -1.48
N LEU A 179 11.85 11.07 -1.80
CA LEU A 179 11.00 9.86 -1.74
C LEU A 179 10.47 9.58 -0.32
N ALA A 180 11.32 9.73 0.70
CA ALA A 180 10.89 9.58 2.09
C ALA A 180 9.91 10.68 2.51
N MET A 181 10.16 11.90 2.04
CA MET A 181 9.36 13.07 2.38
C MET A 181 7.94 12.99 1.80
N VAL A 182 7.77 12.56 0.55
CA VAL A 182 6.41 12.44 -0.04
C VAL A 182 5.57 11.35 0.64
N VAL A 183 6.19 10.24 1.09
CA VAL A 183 5.49 9.23 1.90
C VAL A 183 5.11 9.82 3.25
N TYR A 184 6.01 10.56 3.88
CA TYR A 184 5.73 11.23 5.15
C TYR A 184 4.58 12.22 5.01
N ASP A 185 4.62 13.11 4.01
CA ASP A 185 3.59 14.12 3.76
C ASP A 185 2.22 13.50 3.48
N TRP A 186 2.16 12.39 2.73
CA TRP A 186 0.93 11.61 2.53
C TRP A 186 0.30 11.14 3.84
N THR A 187 1.07 10.92 4.90
CA THR A 187 0.50 10.51 6.20
C THR A 187 0.08 11.70 7.09
N THR A 188 0.39 12.92 6.68
CA THR A 188 0.00 14.17 7.35
C THR A 188 -1.34 14.70 6.82
N PRO A 189 -1.90 15.76 7.43
CA PRO A 189 -3.04 16.48 6.84
C PRO A 189 -2.86 17.00 5.41
N SER A 190 -1.66 16.96 4.85
CA SER A 190 -1.45 17.23 3.42
C SER A 190 -2.19 16.26 2.51
N PHE A 191 -2.45 15.02 2.93
CA PHE A 191 -3.05 13.98 2.08
C PHE A 191 -4.37 14.40 1.41
N ALA A 192 -5.13 15.25 2.10
CA ALA A 192 -6.40 15.78 1.60
C ALA A 192 -6.22 16.54 0.28
N ARG A 193 -5.05 17.17 0.03
CA ARG A 193 -4.72 17.79 -1.26
C ARG A 193 -4.89 16.82 -2.42
N MET A 194 -4.26 15.65 -2.34
CA MET A 194 -4.30 14.65 -3.40
C MET A 194 -5.70 14.03 -3.50
N VAL A 195 -6.28 13.62 -2.36
CA VAL A 195 -7.62 13.01 -2.32
C VAL A 195 -8.68 13.92 -2.94
N PHE A 196 -8.74 15.19 -2.53
CA PHE A 196 -9.69 16.14 -3.10
C PHE A 196 -9.48 16.33 -4.59
N TRP A 197 -8.23 16.51 -5.02
CA TRP A 197 -7.96 16.78 -6.41
C TRP A 197 -8.35 15.60 -7.31
N ASP A 198 -8.03 14.38 -6.90
CA ASP A 198 -8.24 13.18 -7.71
C ASP A 198 -9.68 12.70 -7.71
N MET A 199 -10.38 12.75 -6.57
CA MET A 199 -11.78 12.35 -6.50
C MET A 199 -12.64 13.15 -7.47
N PHE A 200 -12.45 14.48 -7.52
CA PHE A 200 -13.24 15.39 -8.36
C PHE A 200 -12.74 15.50 -9.80
N ARG A 201 -11.76 14.69 -10.21
CA ARG A 201 -11.23 14.64 -11.58
C ARG A 201 -12.12 13.81 -12.49
N TYR A 202 -12.50 14.37 -13.63
CA TYR A 202 -13.14 13.67 -14.76
C TYR A 202 -12.09 12.90 -15.55
N SER A 203 -11.88 11.62 -15.22
CA SER A 203 -10.84 10.80 -15.84
C SER A 203 -11.17 10.40 -17.29
N GLY A 204 -12.44 10.38 -17.68
CA GLY A 204 -12.88 10.02 -19.04
C GLY A 204 -12.87 11.18 -20.04
N LEU A 205 -12.62 12.41 -19.59
CA LEU A 205 -12.68 13.61 -20.42
C LEU A 205 -11.39 14.42 -20.37
N VAL A 206 -10.91 14.81 -21.55
CA VAL A 206 -9.70 15.62 -21.69
C VAL A 206 -10.04 16.91 -22.44
N VAL A 207 -9.82 18.05 -21.79
CA VAL A 207 -9.96 19.38 -22.39
C VAL A 207 -8.57 20.00 -22.46
N GLU A 208 -8.13 20.36 -23.67
CA GLU A 208 -6.80 20.96 -23.89
C GLU A 208 -5.65 20.09 -23.33
N GLY A 209 -5.77 18.77 -23.44
CA GLY A 209 -4.77 17.83 -22.92
C GLY A 209 -4.82 17.62 -21.40
N ILE A 210 -5.83 18.17 -20.72
CA ILE A 210 -5.94 18.16 -19.26
C ILE A 210 -7.29 17.53 -18.84
N PRO A 211 -7.29 16.55 -17.91
CA PRO A 211 -8.52 16.07 -17.29
C PRO A 211 -9.26 17.21 -16.60
N ALA A 212 -10.54 17.36 -16.90
CA ALA A 212 -11.36 18.38 -16.26
C ALA A 212 -11.61 18.05 -14.78
N VAL A 213 -11.95 19.06 -13.98
CA VAL A 213 -12.25 18.90 -12.55
C VAL A 213 -13.62 19.52 -12.25
N ASP A 214 -14.42 18.86 -11.44
CA ASP A 214 -15.67 19.39 -10.89
C ASP A 214 -15.39 20.45 -9.82
N TYR A 215 -15.05 21.67 -10.26
CA TYR A 215 -14.70 22.77 -9.36
C TYR A 215 -15.82 23.13 -8.36
N PRO A 216 -17.11 23.21 -8.75
CA PRO A 216 -18.17 23.49 -7.79
C PRO A 216 -18.26 22.46 -6.66
N SER A 217 -18.18 21.16 -6.96
CA SER A 217 -18.23 20.14 -5.90
C SER A 217 -16.95 20.08 -5.08
N LEU A 218 -15.78 20.24 -5.71
CA LEU A 218 -14.50 20.36 -5.02
C LEU A 218 -14.48 21.54 -4.05
N ALA A 219 -14.95 22.72 -4.48
CA ALA A 219 -15.02 23.90 -3.65
C ALA A 219 -15.98 23.72 -2.47
N ARG A 220 -17.13 23.08 -2.71
CA ARG A 220 -18.06 22.69 -1.64
C ARG A 220 -17.40 21.72 -0.67
N ALA A 221 -16.73 20.69 -1.16
CA ALA A 221 -16.06 19.68 -0.34
C ALA A 221 -14.99 20.29 0.58
N ILE A 222 -14.18 21.22 0.06
CA ILE A 222 -13.20 21.97 0.86
C ILE A 222 -13.90 22.90 1.86
N TRP A 223 -14.96 23.61 1.44
CA TRP A 223 -15.69 24.54 2.29
C TRP A 223 -16.38 23.85 3.48
N THR A 224 -17.05 22.72 3.23
CA THR A 224 -17.80 21.95 4.24
C THR A 224 -16.94 20.92 4.96
N SER A 225 -15.66 20.77 4.58
CA SER A 225 -14.74 19.89 5.30
C SER A 225 -14.68 20.31 6.78
N ASN A 226 -15.02 19.35 7.64
CA ASN A 226 -15.19 19.53 9.08
C ASN A 226 -14.46 18.44 9.88
N TRP A 227 -13.55 17.73 9.22
CA TRP A 227 -12.68 16.76 9.87
C TRP A 227 -11.50 17.56 10.43
N GLY A 228 -11.30 17.49 11.74
CA GLY A 228 -10.22 18.15 12.47
C GLY A 228 -9.65 19.46 11.96
N SER A 229 -8.37 19.45 11.57
CA SER A 229 -7.67 20.63 11.03
C SER A 229 -8.06 20.95 9.58
N TYR A 230 -8.77 20.06 8.88
CA TYR A 230 -9.18 20.19 7.50
C TYR A 230 -10.43 21.09 7.40
N THR A 231 -10.27 22.36 7.73
CA THR A 231 -11.35 23.36 7.65
C THR A 231 -10.91 24.52 6.78
N SER A 232 -11.85 25.10 6.04
CA SER A 232 -11.55 26.23 5.14
C SER A 232 -10.98 27.47 5.83
N GLN A 233 -11.08 27.59 7.16
CA GLN A 233 -10.48 28.67 7.96
C GLN A 233 -9.06 28.33 8.46
N ASN A 234 -8.66 27.06 8.45
CA ASN A 234 -7.33 26.65 8.89
C ASN A 234 -6.28 27.07 7.85
N ALA A 235 -5.31 27.89 8.28
CA ALA A 235 -4.30 28.47 7.40
C ALA A 235 -3.36 27.44 6.80
N GLU A 236 -3.00 26.42 7.56
CA GLU A 236 -2.10 25.36 7.12
C GLU A 236 -2.80 24.45 6.11
N PHE A 237 -4.03 23.99 6.40
CA PHE A 237 -4.82 23.16 5.49
C PHE A 237 -5.10 23.89 4.17
N MET A 238 -5.50 25.15 4.23
CA MET A 238 -5.69 25.92 3.00
C MET A 238 -4.37 26.15 2.26
N ALA A 239 -3.24 26.32 2.97
CA ALA A 239 -1.93 26.43 2.35
C ALA A 239 -1.49 25.14 1.65
N SER A 240 -1.84 23.96 2.17
CA SER A 240 -1.58 22.69 1.49
C SER A 240 -2.26 22.64 0.12
N LEU A 241 -3.44 23.27 -0.01
CA LEU A 241 -4.18 23.46 -1.26
C LEU A 241 -3.73 24.69 -2.09
N LEU A 242 -2.61 25.33 -1.71
CA LEU A 242 -2.08 26.57 -2.30
C LEU A 242 -3.00 27.79 -2.15
N MET A 243 -3.92 27.74 -1.19
CA MET A 243 -4.92 28.76 -0.90
C MET A 243 -4.66 29.46 0.44
N LYS A 244 -5.48 30.45 0.76
CA LYS A 244 -5.55 31.13 2.05
C LYS A 244 -6.84 30.74 2.78
N PRO A 245 -6.90 30.92 4.11
CA PRO A 245 -8.16 30.87 4.84
C PRO A 245 -9.30 31.58 4.11
N ALA A 246 -10.46 30.94 4.10
CA ALA A 246 -11.68 31.42 3.48
C ALA A 246 -12.83 31.42 4.49
N TRP A 247 -13.76 32.36 4.35
CA TRP A 247 -14.94 32.53 5.20
C TRP A 247 -16.25 32.41 4.42
N SER A 248 -16.17 32.02 3.15
CA SER A 248 -17.34 31.60 2.36
C SER A 248 -16.96 30.58 1.29
N GLN A 249 -17.94 29.80 0.83
CA GLN A 249 -17.76 28.89 -0.31
C GLN A 249 -17.32 29.64 -1.58
N LEU A 250 -17.85 30.85 -1.81
CA LEU A 250 -17.47 31.68 -2.96
C LEU A 250 -15.98 32.06 -2.92
N GLU A 251 -15.43 32.34 -1.74
CA GLU A 251 -14.00 32.60 -1.59
C GLU A 251 -13.17 31.36 -1.93
N VAL A 252 -13.61 30.17 -1.52
CA VAL A 252 -12.95 28.90 -1.90
C VAL A 252 -12.98 28.72 -3.42
N GLU A 253 -14.15 28.90 -4.06
CA GLU A 253 -14.30 28.80 -5.52
C GLU A 253 -13.37 29.75 -6.27
N LEU A 254 -13.33 31.03 -5.87
CA LEU A 254 -12.48 32.04 -6.50
C LEU A 254 -10.99 31.77 -6.31
N GLN A 255 -10.59 31.21 -5.16
CA GLN A 255 -9.21 30.81 -4.91
C GLN A 255 -8.83 29.58 -5.74
N LEU A 256 -9.66 28.54 -5.78
CA LEU A 256 -9.45 27.34 -6.59
C LEU A 256 -9.25 27.67 -8.06
N LEU A 257 -10.06 28.57 -8.63
CA LEU A 257 -9.90 29.01 -10.03
C LEU A 257 -8.52 29.64 -10.30
N ARG A 258 -7.90 30.27 -9.30
CA ARG A 258 -6.57 30.89 -9.40
C ARG A 258 -5.42 29.90 -9.19
N VAL A 259 -5.62 28.85 -8.40
CA VAL A 259 -4.55 27.91 -8.02
C VAL A 259 -4.59 26.60 -8.78
N ARG A 260 -5.72 26.25 -9.41
CA ARG A 260 -6.01 24.95 -10.05
C ARG A 260 -4.86 24.35 -10.85
N GLN A 261 -4.18 25.12 -11.71
CA GLN A 261 -3.12 24.57 -12.57
C GLN A 261 -1.87 24.21 -11.76
N ARG A 262 -1.56 25.02 -10.73
CA ARG A 262 -0.45 24.76 -9.81
C ARG A 262 -0.78 23.60 -8.88
N LEU A 263 -2.02 23.54 -8.38
CA LEU A 263 -2.51 22.46 -7.54
C LEU A 263 -2.48 21.13 -8.29
N LYS A 264 -2.97 21.10 -9.54
CA LYS A 264 -2.87 19.95 -10.45
C LYS A 264 -1.45 19.44 -10.55
N ASN A 265 -0.53 20.33 -10.89
CA ASN A 265 0.86 19.96 -11.10
C ASN A 265 1.50 19.45 -9.80
N ALA A 266 1.18 20.06 -8.66
CA ALA A 266 1.66 19.60 -7.36
C ALA A 266 1.19 18.17 -7.07
N VAL A 267 -0.11 17.89 -7.21
CA VAL A 267 -0.68 16.54 -7.00
C VAL A 267 -0.07 15.52 -7.95
N GLU A 268 -0.02 15.82 -9.25
CA GLU A 268 0.51 14.88 -10.24
C GLU A 268 2.00 14.55 -10.03
N VAL A 269 2.80 15.54 -9.60
CA VAL A 269 4.21 15.34 -9.24
C VAL A 269 4.34 14.47 -7.99
N GLU A 270 3.54 14.79 -6.97
CA GLU A 270 3.55 14.08 -5.69
C GLU A 270 3.13 12.62 -5.85
N ASP A 271 2.04 12.34 -6.57
CA ASP A 271 1.56 10.97 -6.85
C ASP A 271 2.61 10.12 -7.55
N ARG A 272 3.33 10.66 -8.54
CA ARG A 272 4.36 9.91 -9.26
C ARG A 272 5.52 9.52 -8.36
N LEU A 273 5.98 10.44 -7.50
CA LEU A 273 7.04 10.15 -6.55
C LEU A 273 6.58 9.27 -5.40
N LEU A 274 5.33 9.44 -4.93
CA LEU A 274 4.72 8.59 -3.92
C LEU A 274 4.60 7.15 -4.43
N ALA A 275 4.12 6.95 -5.66
CA ALA A 275 4.07 5.63 -6.29
C ALA A 275 5.46 4.99 -6.42
N ALA A 276 6.47 5.76 -6.86
CA ALA A 276 7.85 5.28 -6.93
C ALA A 276 8.41 4.90 -5.54
N ALA A 277 8.14 5.71 -4.52
CA ALA A 277 8.54 5.42 -3.14
C ALA A 277 7.86 4.15 -2.64
N MET A 278 6.54 4.03 -2.79
CA MET A 278 5.77 2.83 -2.41
C MET A 278 6.28 1.58 -3.11
N GLN A 279 6.60 1.62 -4.41
CA GLN A 279 7.17 0.47 -5.13
C GLN A 279 8.53 0.04 -4.56
N SER A 280 9.29 0.98 -4.00
CA SER A 280 10.64 0.74 -3.44
C SER A 280 10.62 0.23 -2.01
N LEU A 281 9.55 0.46 -1.24
CA LEU A 281 9.45 0.03 0.16
C LEU A 281 9.44 -1.50 0.33
N PRO A 282 10.03 -2.02 1.43
CA PRO A 282 10.05 -3.46 1.70
C PRO A 282 8.66 -4.08 1.70
N ARG A 283 8.56 -5.30 1.17
CA ARG A 283 7.28 -6.02 1.07
C ARG A 283 6.97 -6.79 2.34
N THR A 284 5.69 -6.80 2.68
CA THR A 284 5.14 -7.59 3.77
C THR A 284 4.70 -8.93 3.24
N SER A 285 5.02 -10.02 3.94
CA SER A 285 4.55 -11.34 3.54
C SER A 285 3.05 -11.48 3.82
N ILE A 286 2.37 -12.17 2.92
CA ILE A 286 0.97 -12.55 3.14
C ILE A 286 0.83 -13.62 4.23
N LEU A 287 1.92 -14.33 4.56
CA LEU A 287 1.89 -15.37 5.61
C LEU A 287 1.80 -14.75 7.01
N SER A 288 2.48 -13.61 7.24
CA SER A 288 2.36 -12.87 8.50
C SER A 288 1.16 -11.95 8.53
N LYS A 289 0.72 -11.44 7.37
CA LYS A 289 -0.38 -10.51 7.22
C LYS A 289 -1.30 -11.01 6.10
N PRO A 290 -2.19 -11.97 6.37
CA PRO A 290 -2.99 -12.63 5.32
C PRO A 290 -4.08 -11.72 4.75
N GLN A 291 -4.49 -10.69 5.48
CA GLN A 291 -5.47 -9.71 5.04
C GLN A 291 -5.08 -8.32 5.53
N LEU A 292 -5.52 -7.30 4.80
CA LEU A 292 -5.43 -5.91 5.21
C LEU A 292 -6.84 -5.30 5.25
N PHE A 293 -7.05 -4.32 6.13
CA PHE A 293 -8.37 -3.76 6.42
C PHE A 293 -8.35 -2.24 6.30
N SER A 294 -9.38 -1.65 5.70
CA SER A 294 -9.55 -0.20 5.63
C SER A 294 -10.95 0.21 6.05
N GLY A 295 -11.07 1.11 7.02
CA GLY A 295 -12.32 1.79 7.32
C GLY A 295 -12.38 3.08 6.52
N GLN A 296 -13.40 3.22 5.67
CA GLN A 296 -13.55 4.42 4.85
C GLN A 296 -13.95 5.61 5.72
N LEU A 297 -13.34 6.77 5.48
CA LEU A 297 -13.42 7.93 6.36
C LEU A 297 -14.83 8.54 6.43
N ASP A 298 -15.28 8.90 7.63
CA ASP A 298 -16.53 9.62 7.85
C ASP A 298 -16.32 11.14 7.69
N MET A 299 -16.26 11.59 6.43
CA MET A 299 -16.25 13.01 6.07
C MET A 299 -17.50 13.32 5.26
N GLU A 300 -18.09 14.51 5.42
CA GLU A 300 -19.36 14.88 4.76
C GLU A 300 -19.31 14.76 3.23
N HIS A 301 -18.13 14.91 2.61
CA HIS A 301 -17.91 14.73 1.18
C HIS A 301 -17.24 13.39 0.81
N LEU A 302 -16.90 12.55 1.79
CA LEU A 302 -16.57 11.13 1.64
C LEU A 302 -17.72 10.27 2.19
N ASP A 303 -18.92 10.83 2.22
CA ASP A 303 -20.11 10.09 2.58
C ASP A 303 -20.36 8.99 1.55
N ARG A 304 -21.31 8.13 1.87
CA ARG A 304 -21.65 6.97 1.04
C ARG A 304 -21.93 7.36 -0.43
N ASP A 305 -22.51 8.54 -0.66
CA ASP A 305 -22.86 9.04 -2.00
C ASP A 305 -21.67 9.59 -2.81
N ASN A 306 -20.48 9.67 -2.20
CA ASN A 306 -19.24 10.03 -2.90
C ASN A 306 -18.22 8.88 -2.91
N PHE A 307 -18.55 7.71 -2.38
CA PHE A 307 -17.65 6.55 -2.45
C PHE A 307 -17.37 6.13 -3.91
N GLY A 308 -18.40 6.19 -4.78
CA GLY A 308 -18.28 5.80 -6.18
C GLY A 308 -17.28 6.64 -6.99
N ILE A 309 -17.13 7.94 -6.67
CA ILE A 309 -16.30 8.84 -7.48
C ILE A 309 -14.78 8.61 -7.30
N GLU A 310 -14.41 7.81 -6.30
CA GLU A 310 -13.04 7.34 -6.10
C GLU A 310 -12.58 6.37 -7.20
N PHE A 311 -13.51 5.83 -8.00
CA PHE A 311 -13.20 4.85 -9.04
C PHE A 311 -13.22 5.45 -10.45
N VAL A 312 -12.34 4.95 -11.31
CA VAL A 312 -12.29 5.32 -12.74
C VAL A 312 -13.54 4.85 -13.48
N GLU A 313 -14.17 3.77 -13.01
CA GLU A 313 -15.36 3.16 -13.59
C GLU A 313 -16.65 3.96 -13.30
N CYS A 314 -16.61 4.95 -12.40
CA CYS A 314 -17.74 5.83 -12.12
C CYS A 314 -18.25 6.50 -13.42
N PRO A 315 -19.53 6.34 -13.79
CA PRO A 315 -20.08 6.91 -15.03
C PRO A 315 -19.90 8.42 -15.15
N GLY A 316 -19.92 9.13 -14.01
CA GLY A 316 -19.71 10.57 -13.95
C GLY A 316 -18.37 11.02 -14.53
N ASN A 317 -17.36 10.14 -14.59
CA ASN A 317 -16.04 10.46 -15.17
C ASN A 317 -16.10 10.84 -16.65
N ASN A 318 -17.15 10.44 -17.36
CA ASN A 318 -17.37 10.74 -18.77
C ASN A 318 -18.18 12.04 -19.00
N GLY A 319 -18.47 12.78 -17.92
CA GLY A 319 -19.11 14.10 -17.93
C GLY A 319 -20.62 14.11 -18.18
N PRO A 320 -21.21 15.27 -18.53
CA PRO A 320 -20.55 16.51 -18.97
C PRO A 320 -19.88 17.33 -17.84
N ILE A 321 -18.83 18.11 -18.17
CA ILE A 321 -17.90 18.87 -17.28
C ILE A 321 -18.58 19.95 -16.41
N GLN A 322 -19.90 20.09 -16.47
CA GLN A 322 -20.69 21.07 -15.71
C GLN A 322 -21.70 20.42 -14.77
N GLN A 323 -21.83 19.10 -14.80
CA GLN A 323 -22.60 18.39 -13.80
C GLN A 323 -21.72 18.09 -12.59
N PRO A 324 -22.31 17.85 -11.41
CA PRO A 324 -21.55 17.35 -10.28
C PRO A 324 -21.05 15.93 -10.56
N LEU A 325 -19.79 15.65 -10.26
CA LEU A 325 -19.25 14.30 -10.20
C LEU A 325 -19.77 13.64 -8.93
N LYS A 326 -20.80 12.80 -9.08
CA LYS A 326 -21.48 12.09 -7.99
C LYS A 326 -21.93 10.74 -8.47
N ASP A 327 -22.03 9.79 -7.54
CA ASP A 327 -22.68 8.52 -7.82
C ASP A 327 -23.30 7.93 -6.56
N CYS A 328 -24.58 7.56 -6.64
CA CYS A 328 -25.26 6.96 -5.51
C CYS A 328 -24.60 5.62 -5.16
N LEU A 329 -24.31 5.38 -3.88
CA LEU A 329 -23.67 4.13 -3.43
C LEU A 329 -24.37 2.89 -3.99
N GLN A 330 -25.70 2.86 -3.92
CA GLN A 330 -26.46 1.70 -4.41
C GLN A 330 -26.26 1.48 -5.91
N THR A 331 -26.23 2.56 -6.71
CA THR A 331 -25.96 2.46 -8.15
C THR A 331 -24.54 1.94 -8.41
N ALA A 332 -23.56 2.40 -7.65
CA ALA A 332 -22.19 1.91 -7.74
C ALA A 332 -22.10 0.40 -7.41
N LEU A 333 -22.75 -0.05 -6.33
CA LEU A 333 -22.81 -1.45 -5.91
C LEU A 333 -23.52 -2.35 -6.94
N ASP A 334 -24.57 -1.84 -7.58
CA ASP A 334 -25.33 -2.58 -8.59
C ASP A 334 -24.63 -2.64 -9.95
N THR A 335 -23.55 -1.86 -10.15
CA THR A 335 -22.87 -1.71 -11.45
C THR A 335 -21.39 -2.08 -11.38
N TYR A 336 -20.50 -1.13 -11.10
CA TYR A 336 -19.05 -1.33 -11.21
C TYR A 336 -18.37 -1.77 -9.92
N ILE A 337 -19.02 -1.65 -8.77
CA ILE A 337 -18.56 -2.21 -7.47
C ILE A 337 -19.25 -3.56 -7.19
N ALA A 338 -19.93 -4.15 -8.18
CA ALA A 338 -20.55 -5.46 -8.02
C ALA A 338 -19.50 -6.58 -7.91
N LYS A 339 -19.86 -7.69 -7.24
CA LYS A 339 -19.03 -8.91 -7.22
C LYS A 339 -18.65 -9.34 -8.64
N GLY A 340 -17.38 -9.66 -8.84
CA GLY A 340 -16.80 -10.03 -10.13
C GLY A 340 -16.32 -8.85 -10.98
N SER A 341 -16.69 -7.61 -10.63
CA SER A 341 -16.20 -6.42 -11.32
C SER A 341 -14.76 -6.09 -10.92
N THR A 342 -14.05 -5.43 -11.84
CA THR A 342 -12.75 -4.82 -11.54
C THR A 342 -12.94 -3.31 -11.39
N VAL A 343 -12.41 -2.76 -10.30
CA VAL A 343 -12.36 -1.32 -10.06
C VAL A 343 -10.93 -0.80 -10.06
N THR A 344 -10.76 0.45 -10.46
CA THR A 344 -9.47 1.15 -10.48
C THR A 344 -9.59 2.41 -9.63
N THR A 345 -8.77 2.53 -8.58
CA THR A 345 -8.82 3.70 -7.70
C THR A 345 -8.19 4.92 -8.38
N LYS A 346 -8.77 6.10 -8.16
CA LYS A 346 -8.16 7.38 -8.51
C LYS A 346 -7.23 7.92 -7.44
N VAL A 347 -7.40 7.45 -6.20
CA VAL A 347 -6.68 7.91 -5.02
C VAL A 347 -5.86 6.77 -4.40
N THR A 348 -4.88 7.16 -3.59
CA THR A 348 -4.20 6.25 -2.68
C THR A 348 -5.19 5.79 -1.60
N TRP A 349 -5.17 4.50 -1.27
CA TRP A 349 -5.94 3.95 -0.14
C TRP A 349 -5.01 3.51 0.98
N SER A 350 -5.39 3.82 2.22
CA SER A 350 -4.72 3.37 3.43
C SER A 350 -5.45 2.17 4.04
N PHE A 351 -4.67 1.19 4.48
CA PHE A 351 -5.10 -0.02 5.18
C PHE A 351 -4.29 -0.19 6.46
N THR A 352 -4.76 -1.06 7.34
CA THR A 352 -4.05 -1.57 8.51
C THR A 352 -4.12 -3.08 8.50
N ASP A 353 -3.41 -3.76 9.40
CA ASP A 353 -3.40 -5.22 9.47
C ASP A 353 -4.43 -5.82 10.43
N ASN A 354 -5.29 -4.99 11.00
CA ASN A 354 -6.30 -5.44 11.95
C ASN A 354 -7.59 -4.65 11.82
N LEU A 355 -8.71 -5.34 12.00
CA LEU A 355 -10.02 -4.73 11.88
C LEU A 355 -10.27 -3.63 12.91
N HIS A 356 -9.78 -3.77 14.14
CA HIS A 356 -9.98 -2.75 15.18
C HIS A 356 -9.46 -1.37 14.75
N GLY A 357 -8.25 -1.34 14.20
CA GLY A 357 -7.64 -0.14 13.64
C GLY A 357 -8.42 0.41 12.44
N ALA A 358 -8.98 -0.44 11.59
CA ALA A 358 -9.84 -0.02 10.48
C ALA A 358 -11.16 0.60 10.97
N MET A 359 -11.84 -0.06 11.92
CA MET A 359 -13.12 0.37 12.47
C MET A 359 -13.04 1.71 13.20
N HIS A 360 -11.86 2.08 13.69
CA HIS A 360 -11.60 3.39 14.27
C HIS A 360 -11.98 4.56 13.35
N TYR A 361 -11.84 4.37 12.04
CA TYR A 361 -12.01 5.41 11.01
C TYR A 361 -13.27 5.22 10.16
N SER A 362 -14.00 4.11 10.33
CA SER A 362 -15.07 3.71 9.41
C SER A 362 -16.36 4.53 9.54
N ASN A 363 -16.83 5.02 8.40
CA ASN A 363 -18.14 5.61 8.13
C ASN A 363 -19.26 4.57 7.94
N GLY A 364 -18.98 3.30 8.19
CA GLY A 364 -19.90 2.19 7.90
C GLY A 364 -19.60 1.47 6.59
N ILE A 365 -18.49 1.79 5.91
CA ILE A 365 -17.88 0.96 4.87
C ILE A 365 -16.54 0.44 5.37
N VAL A 366 -16.31 -0.86 5.17
CA VAL A 366 -15.05 -1.55 5.47
C VAL A 366 -14.58 -2.26 4.20
N LEU A 367 -13.32 -2.04 3.84
CA LEU A 367 -12.64 -2.78 2.79
C LEU A 367 -11.79 -3.87 3.42
N VAL A 368 -11.93 -5.10 2.92
CA VAL A 368 -11.06 -6.23 3.27
C VAL A 368 -10.25 -6.56 2.02
N LEU A 369 -8.94 -6.41 2.11
CA LEU A 369 -8.03 -6.73 1.02
C LEU A 369 -7.44 -8.11 1.26
N ASN A 370 -7.74 -9.04 0.35
CA ASN A 370 -7.13 -10.36 0.22
C ASN A 370 -5.96 -10.29 -0.76
N PRO A 371 -4.90 -11.11 -0.61
CA PRO A 371 -3.76 -11.09 -1.51
C PRO A 371 -4.13 -11.63 -2.90
N SER A 372 -3.30 -11.31 -3.89
CA SER A 372 -3.39 -11.91 -5.22
C SER A 372 -2.93 -13.36 -5.21
N TYR A 373 -3.52 -14.17 -6.09
CA TYR A 373 -3.06 -15.53 -6.33
C TYR A 373 -1.61 -15.53 -6.85
N GLY A 374 -0.78 -16.42 -6.31
CA GLY A 374 0.60 -16.62 -6.77
C GLY A 374 1.67 -15.70 -6.16
N SER A 375 1.30 -14.64 -5.42
CA SER A 375 2.32 -13.86 -4.67
C SER A 375 2.39 -14.30 -3.22
N ARG A 376 3.60 -14.35 -2.66
CA ARG A 376 3.86 -14.60 -1.22
C ARG A 376 4.05 -13.32 -0.41
N VAL A 377 3.96 -12.17 -1.08
CA VAL A 377 4.10 -10.85 -0.50
C VAL A 377 3.03 -9.89 -1.03
N TRP A 378 2.76 -8.83 -0.29
CA TRP A 378 1.93 -7.74 -0.76
C TRP A 378 2.70 -6.90 -1.78
N ASP A 379 2.58 -7.23 -3.07
CA ASP A 379 3.25 -6.47 -4.13
C ASP A 379 2.58 -5.13 -4.44
N THR A 380 1.27 -5.02 -4.15
CA THR A 380 0.44 -3.84 -4.43
C THR A 380 0.21 -2.94 -3.22
N ALA A 381 0.58 -3.39 -2.02
CA ALA A 381 0.43 -2.63 -0.78
C ALA A 381 1.78 -2.51 -0.07
N SER A 382 2.13 -1.29 0.34
CA SER A 382 3.43 -1.00 0.95
C SER A 382 3.28 -0.64 2.42
N TYR A 383 4.09 -1.23 3.29
CA TYR A 383 4.13 -0.87 4.70
C TYR A 383 4.83 0.48 4.89
N VAL A 384 4.05 1.53 5.15
CA VAL A 384 4.54 2.92 5.22
C VAL A 384 4.72 3.45 6.65
N THR A 385 4.27 2.73 7.69
CA THR A 385 4.39 3.16 9.10
C THR A 385 5.76 3.71 9.51
N PRO A 386 6.91 3.14 9.08
CA PRO A 386 8.21 3.70 9.43
C PRO A 386 8.39 5.16 8.98
N LEU A 387 7.73 5.56 7.90
CA LEU A 387 7.68 6.92 7.35
C LEU A 387 6.39 7.66 7.70
N SER A 388 5.48 7.10 8.50
CA SER A 388 4.24 7.78 8.89
C SER A 388 4.50 8.86 9.96
N ASN A 389 3.70 9.92 10.00
CA ASN A 389 3.74 10.92 11.07
C ASN A 389 3.34 10.35 12.45
N ASP A 390 2.50 9.32 12.47
CA ASP A 390 2.08 8.62 13.67
C ASP A 390 2.68 7.20 13.70
N PRO A 391 3.84 7.00 14.37
CA PRO A 391 4.49 5.69 14.39
C PRO A 391 3.71 4.62 15.16
N LYS A 392 2.62 4.98 15.87
CA LYS A 392 1.74 4.01 16.54
C LYS A 392 0.70 3.43 15.61
N LYS A 393 0.45 4.05 14.46
CA LYS A 393 -0.51 3.59 13.46
C LYS A 393 0.18 2.61 12.51
N ILE A 394 -0.29 1.36 12.50
CA ILE A 394 0.07 0.40 11.46
C ILE A 394 -0.67 0.81 10.18
N GLU A 395 0.10 1.12 9.14
CA GLU A 395 -0.39 1.70 7.90
C GLU A 395 0.30 1.05 6.70
N TYR A 396 -0.56 0.55 5.82
CA TYR A 396 -0.24 0.03 4.50
C TYR A 396 -0.93 0.92 3.48
N THR A 397 -0.31 1.16 2.34
CA THR A 397 -0.93 1.99 1.30
C THR A 397 -0.81 1.38 -0.07
N THR A 398 -1.83 1.59 -0.89
CA THR A 398 -1.85 1.25 -2.32
C THR A 398 -1.83 2.54 -3.12
N PRO A 399 -0.99 2.69 -4.16
CA PRO A 399 -0.89 3.93 -4.92
C PRO A 399 -2.16 4.23 -5.72
N PRO A 400 -2.36 5.46 -6.22
CA PRO A 400 -3.41 5.78 -7.18
C PRO A 400 -3.27 4.91 -8.44
N GLY A 401 -4.40 4.56 -9.06
CA GLY A 401 -4.43 3.65 -10.21
C GLY A 401 -4.34 2.17 -9.85
N SER A 402 -4.38 1.83 -8.55
CA SER A 402 -4.43 0.44 -8.11
C SER A 402 -5.74 -0.22 -8.56
N ARG A 403 -5.66 -1.47 -9.00
CA ARG A 403 -6.78 -2.24 -9.55
C ARG A 403 -7.16 -3.37 -8.61
N PHE A 404 -8.46 -3.56 -8.41
CA PHE A 404 -8.99 -4.58 -7.51
C PHE A 404 -10.16 -5.32 -8.15
N LEU A 405 -10.15 -6.64 -8.05
CA LEU A 405 -11.33 -7.47 -8.27
C LEU A 405 -12.21 -7.42 -7.03
N ILE A 406 -13.49 -7.09 -7.19
CA ILE A 406 -14.49 -7.21 -6.12
C ILE A 406 -14.83 -8.70 -5.94
N GLN A 407 -14.42 -9.29 -4.83
CA GLN A 407 -14.71 -10.69 -4.50
C GLN A 407 -16.07 -10.86 -3.83
N SER A 408 -16.46 -9.93 -2.95
CA SER A 408 -17.78 -9.92 -2.32
C SER A 408 -18.23 -8.52 -1.90
N VAL A 409 -19.55 -8.37 -1.76
CA VAL A 409 -20.24 -7.17 -1.29
C VAL A 409 -21.28 -7.62 -0.28
N GLU A 410 -21.06 -7.34 0.99
CA GLU A 410 -21.84 -7.94 2.08
C GLU A 410 -22.30 -6.88 3.08
N HIS A 411 -23.43 -7.14 3.75
CA HIS A 411 -23.88 -6.35 4.88
C HIS A 411 -23.63 -7.14 6.16
N ALA A 412 -22.96 -6.53 7.13
CA ALA A 412 -22.65 -7.15 8.41
C ALA A 412 -23.10 -6.27 9.57
N ASP A 413 -23.41 -6.88 10.70
CA ASP A 413 -23.65 -6.17 11.96
C ASP A 413 -22.42 -6.33 12.86
N TYR A 414 -21.88 -5.22 13.36
CA TYR A 414 -20.74 -5.20 14.29
C TYR A 414 -20.98 -4.21 15.42
N GLN A 415 -21.06 -4.69 16.66
CA GLN A 415 -21.31 -3.86 17.85
C GLN A 415 -22.50 -2.90 17.65
N ASP A 416 -23.64 -3.45 17.21
CA ASP A 416 -24.87 -2.71 16.89
C ASP A 416 -24.77 -1.69 15.72
N ARG A 417 -23.68 -1.71 14.95
CA ARG A 417 -23.51 -0.90 13.72
C ARG A 417 -23.67 -1.77 12.48
N LYS A 418 -24.47 -1.28 11.53
CA LYS A 418 -24.55 -1.85 10.18
C LYS A 418 -23.35 -1.42 9.35
N LEU A 419 -22.64 -2.39 8.80
CA LEU A 419 -21.49 -2.21 7.95
C LEU A 419 -21.79 -2.73 6.54
N LEU A 420 -21.25 -2.03 5.55
CA LEU A 420 -21.04 -2.56 4.21
C LEU A 420 -19.59 -3.04 4.13
N VAL A 421 -19.39 -4.32 3.83
CA VAL A 421 -18.08 -4.93 3.69
C VAL A 421 -17.83 -5.23 2.22
N LEU A 422 -16.72 -4.71 1.69
CA LEU A 422 -16.25 -4.99 0.34
C LEU A 422 -14.96 -5.80 0.43
N THR A 423 -15.00 -7.04 -0.05
CA THR A 423 -13.81 -7.89 -0.13
C THR A 423 -13.17 -7.71 -1.49
N LEU A 424 -11.88 -7.40 -1.51
CA LEU A 424 -11.11 -6.99 -2.66
C LEU A 424 -9.90 -7.90 -2.85
N CYS A 425 -9.55 -8.20 -4.10
CA CYS A 425 -8.28 -8.85 -4.44
C CYS A 425 -7.51 -7.94 -5.40
N PRO A 426 -6.26 -7.55 -5.09
CA PRO A 426 -5.48 -6.68 -5.96
C PRO A 426 -5.10 -7.42 -7.23
N ILE A 427 -5.16 -6.72 -8.36
CA ILE A 427 -4.72 -7.24 -9.65
C ILE A 427 -3.28 -6.76 -9.86
N LEU A 428 -2.35 -7.71 -10.01
CA LEU A 428 -0.97 -7.40 -10.36
C LEU A 428 -0.94 -6.83 -11.79
N ASN A 429 -0.39 -5.63 -11.96
CA ASN A 429 -0.25 -5.06 -13.30
C ASN A 429 0.74 -5.91 -14.11
N PRO A 430 0.39 -6.31 -15.36
CA PRO A 430 1.17 -7.27 -16.15
C PRO A 430 2.48 -6.71 -16.74
N GLU A 431 2.90 -5.48 -16.38
CA GLU A 431 4.20 -4.97 -16.80
C GLU A 431 5.32 -5.57 -15.92
N GLY A 432 5.61 -6.85 -16.13
CA GLY A 432 6.81 -7.49 -15.56
C GLY A 432 6.77 -8.99 -15.31
N THR A 433 5.65 -9.69 -15.51
CA THR A 433 5.61 -11.16 -15.30
C THR A 433 5.98 -11.91 -16.57
N VAL A 434 7.06 -12.69 -16.46
CA VAL A 434 7.43 -13.79 -17.37
C VAL A 434 6.22 -14.70 -17.54
N GLU A 435 5.93 -15.09 -18.79
CA GLU A 435 4.92 -16.09 -19.14
C GLU A 435 5.10 -17.34 -18.26
N SER A 436 4.18 -17.55 -17.32
CA SER A 436 4.00 -18.87 -16.72
C SER A 436 3.31 -19.72 -17.77
N HIS A 437 3.98 -20.79 -18.20
CA HIS A 437 3.39 -21.78 -19.09
C HIS A 437 2.02 -22.23 -18.58
N SER A 438 1.08 -22.32 -19.52
CA SER A 438 -0.23 -22.92 -19.32
C SER A 438 -0.10 -24.35 -18.81
N ASP A 439 -0.64 -24.64 -17.64
CA ASP A 439 -1.13 -25.98 -17.34
C ASP A 439 -2.60 -25.88 -16.93
N HIS A 440 -3.41 -26.60 -17.71
CA HIS A 440 -4.82 -26.86 -17.45
C HIS A 440 -4.94 -27.83 -16.26
N ASP A 441 -6.04 -27.67 -15.52
CA ASP A 441 -6.62 -28.63 -14.58
C ASP A 441 -5.88 -28.82 -13.24
N ILE A 442 -6.07 -27.90 -12.28
CA ILE A 442 -6.21 -28.23 -10.85
C ILE A 442 -7.09 -27.15 -10.20
N GLU A 443 -8.20 -27.57 -9.55
CA GLU A 443 -8.90 -26.78 -8.54
C GLU A 443 -7.93 -26.49 -7.40
N GLU A 444 -7.23 -25.36 -7.47
CA GLU A 444 -6.38 -24.86 -6.38
C GLU A 444 -7.27 -24.56 -5.18
N VAL A 445 -7.07 -25.33 -4.11
CA VAL A 445 -7.80 -25.14 -2.85
C VAL A 445 -7.33 -23.84 -2.23
N LEU A 446 -8.09 -22.79 -2.53
CA LEU A 446 -8.14 -21.52 -1.80
C LEU A 446 -8.27 -21.81 -0.27
N PRO A 447 -7.85 -20.89 0.63
CA PRO A 447 -8.66 -20.72 1.83
C PRO A 447 -10.10 -20.47 1.32
N PRO A 448 -11.12 -21.23 1.77
CA PRO A 448 -12.45 -21.13 1.20
C PRO A 448 -12.83 -19.66 1.08
N ALA A 449 -13.35 -19.26 -0.09
CA ALA A 449 -14.04 -17.98 -0.18
C ALA A 449 -14.99 -17.96 1.03
N PRO A 450 -14.88 -16.97 1.95
CA PRO A 450 -15.70 -16.98 3.15
C PRO A 450 -17.14 -17.17 2.71
N GLU A 451 -17.79 -18.22 3.24
CA GLU A 451 -19.19 -18.45 2.92
C GLU A 451 -19.98 -17.22 3.37
N GLU A 452 -21.13 -16.97 2.73
CA GLU A 452 -22.00 -15.84 3.07
C GLU A 452 -22.34 -15.90 4.58
N GLY A 453 -21.70 -15.08 5.40
CA GLY A 453 -21.78 -15.15 6.88
C GLY A 453 -20.43 -15.28 7.64
N ASP A 454 -19.35 -15.75 7.01
CA ASP A 454 -18.02 -15.95 7.65
C ASP A 454 -17.27 -14.64 7.93
N VAL A 455 -17.68 -13.52 7.32
CA VAL A 455 -17.09 -12.21 7.57
C VAL A 455 -17.25 -11.80 9.03
N VAL A 456 -18.33 -12.22 9.71
CA VAL A 456 -18.56 -11.99 11.15
C VAL A 456 -17.56 -12.79 12.00
N ASP A 457 -17.21 -14.00 11.60
CA ASP A 457 -16.23 -14.83 12.31
C ASP A 457 -14.79 -14.31 12.10
N LEU A 458 -14.48 -13.79 10.90
CA LEU A 458 -13.21 -13.07 10.62
C LEU A 458 -13.07 -11.78 11.46
N ILE A 459 -14.19 -11.11 11.74
CA ILE A 459 -14.28 -9.94 12.59
C ILE A 459 -13.95 -10.28 14.07
N GLU A 460 -14.35 -11.45 14.56
CA GLU A 460 -14.13 -11.87 15.95
C GLU A 460 -12.74 -12.48 16.23
N MET A 461 -12.07 -13.08 15.22
CA MET A 461 -10.77 -13.73 15.39
C MET A 461 -9.57 -12.75 15.55
N SER A 462 -9.76 -11.46 15.29
CA SER A 462 -8.68 -10.45 15.20
C SER A 462 -8.48 -9.63 16.49
N MET A 463 -8.45 -10.25 17.67
CA MET A 463 -8.23 -9.55 18.95
C MET A 463 -6.90 -9.89 19.64
N PRO A 464 -5.87 -9.04 19.53
CA PRO A 464 -4.96 -8.76 20.63
C PRO A 464 -5.44 -7.53 21.39
N ALA A 465 -5.55 -7.66 22.72
CA ALA A 465 -5.81 -6.54 23.60
C ALA A 465 -4.61 -5.57 23.61
N LEU A 466 -4.66 -4.51 22.80
CA LEU A 466 -3.73 -3.39 22.87
C LEU A 466 -4.50 -2.07 22.91
N GLY A 467 -4.04 -1.18 23.79
CA GLY A 467 -4.75 0.02 24.21
C GLY A 467 -5.03 1.02 23.09
N ILE A 468 -5.99 1.90 23.37
CA ILE A 468 -6.48 2.97 22.51
C ILE A 468 -5.29 3.74 21.89
N PRO A 469 -5.23 3.92 20.56
CA PRO A 469 -4.07 4.50 19.88
C PRO A 469 -3.87 6.01 20.15
N HIS A 470 -4.75 6.64 20.93
CA HIS A 470 -4.66 8.03 21.34
C HIS A 470 -5.29 8.26 22.72
N THR A 471 -4.98 9.39 23.34
CA THR A 471 -5.58 9.83 24.60
C THR A 471 -7.08 10.16 24.39
N PRO A 472 -8.00 9.81 25.32
CA PRO A 472 -9.41 10.17 25.22
C PRO A 472 -9.61 11.68 25.02
N GLY A 473 -10.43 12.08 24.05
CA GLY A 473 -10.75 13.48 23.76
C GLY A 473 -9.72 14.26 22.94
N ARG A 474 -8.68 13.63 22.40
CA ARG A 474 -7.62 14.29 21.62
C ARG A 474 -7.28 13.53 20.35
N THR A 475 -8.10 13.71 19.33
CA THR A 475 -8.01 12.98 18.06
C THR A 475 -7.29 13.77 16.97
N SER A 476 -6.63 14.89 17.29
CA SER A 476 -6.24 15.92 16.30
C SER A 476 -7.40 16.29 15.37
N GLY A 477 -8.62 16.18 15.91
CA GLY A 477 -9.89 16.43 15.25
C GLY A 477 -10.45 15.31 14.36
N ARG A 478 -9.91 14.09 14.42
CA ARG A 478 -10.54 12.90 13.80
C ARG A 478 -11.88 12.58 14.50
N ARG A 479 -12.97 12.34 13.75
CA ARG A 479 -14.16 11.66 14.29
C ARG A 479 -13.79 10.20 14.52
N CYS A 480 -13.84 9.76 15.76
CA CYS A 480 -13.41 8.45 16.22
C CYS A 480 -14.54 7.84 17.04
N SER A 481 -14.67 6.52 17.02
CA SER A 481 -15.64 5.78 17.85
C SER A 481 -15.51 6.05 19.35
N CYS A 482 -14.35 6.55 19.80
CA CYS A 482 -14.12 6.99 21.18
C CYS A 482 -14.77 8.35 21.53
N MET A 483 -15.46 9.01 20.60
CA MET A 483 -16.16 10.29 20.83
C MET A 483 -17.68 10.18 20.77
N VAL A 484 -18.23 8.96 20.87
CA VAL A 484 -19.67 8.72 21.06
C VAL A 484 -19.99 8.61 22.55
#